data_AF-A0A2M9BCG5-F1
#
_entry.id   AF-A0A2M9BCG5-F1
#
_cell.length_a   1.000
_cell.length_b   1.000
_cell.length_c   1.000
_cell.angle_alpha   90.00
_cell.angle_beta   90.00
_cell.angle_gamma   90.00
#
_symmetry.space_group_name_H-M   'P 1'
#
loop_
_entity.id
_entity.type
_entity.pdbx_description
1 polymer ?
#
loop_
_entity_poly.entity_id
_entity_poly.type
_entity_poly.pdbx_seq_one_letter_code
_entity_poly.pdbx_strand_id
1 'polypeptide(L)' 'MTTTTEERAGTRAGTRWDVRGHLADLDYPATRDDILRIACRSDADDETIARIRSLPAASFNGTYEVCRSLAAR' A
#
# COMPACT_ATOMS: atom_id res chain seq x y z
N MET A 1 12.52 -36.56 6.10
CA MET A 1 11.82 -35.77 5.07
C MET A 1 10.38 -35.60 5.52
N THR A 2 10.06 -34.47 6.13
CA THR A 2 8.67 -34.05 6.38
C THR A 2 8.60 -32.57 6.01
N THR A 3 8.00 -32.32 4.86
CA THR A 3 7.64 -30.99 4.36
C THR A 3 6.49 -30.45 5.20
N THR A 4 6.80 -29.58 6.16
CA THR A 4 5.79 -28.68 6.76
C THR A 4 6.09 -27.29 6.23
N THR A 5 5.62 -27.11 5.00
CA THR A 5 5.51 -25.85 4.29
C THR A 5 4.24 -25.15 4.77
N GLU A 6 4.36 -23.85 5.02
CA GLU A 6 3.27 -22.87 5.13
C GLU A 6 2.28 -23.06 6.28
N GLU A 7 2.70 -22.59 7.46
CA GLU A 7 1.77 -21.84 8.30
C GLU A 7 2.49 -20.56 8.77
N ARG A 8 2.82 -19.69 7.81
CA ARG A 8 3.08 -18.29 8.15
C ARG A 8 1.74 -17.71 8.58
N ALA A 9 1.59 -17.57 9.89
CA ALA A 9 0.55 -16.80 10.55
C ALA A 9 0.46 -15.39 9.93
N GLY A 10 -0.28 -15.26 8.84
CA GLY A 10 -0.75 -14.03 8.24
C GLY A 10 -1.90 -13.48 9.05
N THR A 11 -1.62 -13.11 10.30
CA THR A 11 -2.55 -12.38 11.16
C THR A 11 -1.73 -11.56 12.16
N ARG A 12 -1.03 -10.56 11.66
CA ARG A 12 -1.20 -9.26 12.31
C ARG A 12 -2.19 -8.52 11.44
N ALA A 13 -3.36 -8.25 12.01
CA ALA A 13 -4.26 -7.25 11.47
C ALA A 13 -3.38 -6.09 11.00
N GLY A 14 -3.34 -5.89 9.67
CA GLY A 14 -2.50 -4.87 9.09
C GLY A 14 -2.74 -3.61 9.88
N THR A 15 -1.67 -3.03 10.41
CA THR A 15 -1.76 -1.75 11.11
C THR A 15 -2.59 -0.91 10.18
N ARG A 16 -3.77 -0.47 10.63
CA ARG A 16 -4.76 0.20 9.79
C ARG A 16 -4.10 1.48 9.30
N TRP A 17 -3.30 1.33 8.26
CA TRP A 17 -2.53 2.37 7.66
C TRP A 17 -3.57 3.39 7.31
N ASP A 18 -3.52 4.56 7.94
CA ASP A 18 -4.49 5.60 7.62
C ASP A 18 -4.08 6.17 6.26
N VAL A 19 -4.47 5.44 5.21
CA VAL A 19 -4.11 5.72 3.83
C VAL A 19 -4.58 7.12 3.49
N ARG A 20 -5.72 7.54 4.08
CA ARG A 20 -6.26 8.86 3.85
C ARG A 20 -5.44 9.96 4.51
N GLY A 21 -5.04 9.82 5.77
CA GLY A 21 -4.24 10.82 6.47
C GLY A 21 -2.87 11.00 5.84
N HIS A 22 -2.12 9.91 5.67
CA HIS A 22 -0.75 9.98 5.15
C HIS A 22 -0.68 10.39 3.68
N LEU A 23 -1.71 10.10 2.88
CA LEU A 23 -1.78 10.56 1.49
C LEU A 23 -2.38 11.97 1.36
N ALA A 24 -3.11 12.48 2.35
CA ALA A 24 -3.65 13.84 2.28
C ALA A 24 -2.54 14.91 2.34
N ASP A 25 -1.40 14.59 2.98
CA ASP A 25 -0.22 15.45 3.06
C ASP A 25 0.70 15.36 1.82
N LEU A 26 0.36 14.56 0.81
CA LEU A 26 1.13 14.49 -0.44
C LEU A 26 0.74 15.61 -1.40
N ASP A 27 1.73 16.29 -1.95
CA ASP A 27 1.55 17.18 -3.09
C ASP A 27 1.22 16.36 -4.34
N TYR A 28 0.04 16.61 -4.91
CA TYR A 28 -0.41 15.99 -6.14
C TYR A 28 -0.03 16.84 -7.36
N PRO A 29 0.41 16.23 -8.49
CA PRO A 29 0.37 14.79 -8.80
C PRO A 29 1.50 13.99 -8.13
N ALA A 30 1.13 12.94 -7.41
CA ALA A 30 2.05 12.04 -6.72
C ALA A 30 2.32 10.80 -7.58
N THR A 31 3.57 10.37 -7.66
CA THR A 31 3.91 9.14 -8.37
C THR A 31 3.67 7.91 -7.50
N ARG A 32 3.60 6.73 -8.13
CA ARG A 32 3.59 5.46 -7.37
C ARG A 32 4.79 5.35 -6.45
N ASP A 33 5.96 5.86 -6.85
CA ASP A 33 7.18 5.80 -6.05
C ASP A 33 7.08 6.72 -4.81
N ASP A 34 6.50 7.91 -4.95
CA ASP A 34 6.20 8.79 -3.80
C ASP A 34 5.25 8.15 -2.81
N ILE A 35 4.20 7.49 -3.32
CA ILE A 35 3.26 6.74 -2.48
C ILE A 35 3.97 5.59 -1.79
N LEU A 36 4.84 4.85 -2.48
CA LEU A 36 5.65 3.78 -1.89
C LEU A 36 6.64 4.29 -0.85
N ARG A 37 7.23 5.46 -1.06
CA ARG A 37 8.14 6.11 -0.12
C ARG A 37 7.41 6.49 1.15
N ILE A 38 6.23 7.11 1.03
CA ILE A 38 5.39 7.41 2.19
C ILE A 38 4.92 6.11 2.86
N ALA A 39 4.48 5.11 2.08
CA ALA A 39 4.11 3.76 2.51
C ALA A 39 5.20 3.07 3.33
N CYS A 40 6.43 3.08 2.84
CA CYS A 40 7.57 2.52 3.54
C CYS A 40 7.89 3.32 4.81
N ARG A 41 7.82 4.66 4.74
CA ARG A 41 8.16 5.55 5.86
C ARG A 41 7.23 5.41 7.06
N SER A 42 5.96 5.12 6.85
CA SER A 42 4.98 5.01 7.96
C SER A 42 4.74 3.55 8.39
N ASP A 43 5.62 2.63 7.99
CA ASP A 43 5.57 1.19 8.31
C ASP A 43 4.35 0.45 7.71
N ALA A 44 4.16 0.53 6.39
CA ALA A 44 3.03 -0.12 5.72
C ALA A 44 3.27 -1.60 5.67
N ASP A 45 2.21 -2.37 5.92
CA ASP A 45 2.24 -3.80 5.68
C ASP A 45 2.71 -4.11 4.26
N ASP A 46 3.53 -5.16 4.13
CA ASP A 46 4.06 -5.63 2.85
C ASP A 46 2.94 -5.88 1.83
N GLU A 47 1.76 -6.31 2.28
CA GLU A 47 0.58 -6.45 1.43
C GLU A 47 0.12 -5.11 0.83
N THR A 48 0.08 -4.05 1.62
CA THR A 48 -0.24 -2.69 1.16
C THR A 48 0.80 -2.20 0.16
N ILE A 49 2.09 -2.40 0.46
CA ILE A 49 3.20 -2.05 -0.44
C ILE A 49 3.10 -2.84 -1.76
N ALA A 50 2.81 -4.14 -1.70
CA ALA A 50 2.62 -5.00 -2.87
C ALA A 50 1.44 -4.55 -3.74
N ARG A 51 0.31 -4.20 -3.10
CA ARG A 51 -0.87 -3.66 -3.80
C ARG A 51 -0.52 -2.35 -4.51
N ILE A 52 0.16 -1.42 -3.85
CA ILE A 52 0.62 -0.15 -4.46
C ILE A 52 1.57 -0.41 -5.63
N ARG A 53 2.55 -1.32 -5.48
CA ARG A 53 3.48 -1.70 -6.57
C ARG A 53 2.76 -2.27 -7.79
N SER A 54 1.66 -2.99 -7.57
CA SER A 54 0.86 -3.61 -8.62
C SER A 54 -0.06 -2.65 -9.39
N LEU A 55 -0.11 -1.37 -8.99
CA LEU A 55 -0.95 -0.38 -9.64
C LEU A 55 -0.40 -0.03 -11.03
N PRO A 56 -1.25 -0.05 -12.07
CA PRO A 56 -0.84 0.27 -13.44
C PRO A 56 -0.68 1.79 -13.66
N ALA A 57 -1.24 2.62 -12.79
CA ALA A 57 -1.12 4.07 -12.87
C ALA A 57 0.31 4.51 -12.52
N ALA A 58 0.92 5.30 -13.40
CA ALA A 58 2.23 5.91 -13.16
C ALA A 58 2.16 7.05 -12.12
N SER A 59 1.04 7.78 -12.12
CA SER A 59 0.80 8.96 -11.31
C SER A 59 -0.65 9.00 -10.85
N PHE A 60 -0.87 9.60 -9.69
CA PHE A 60 -2.18 9.81 -9.08
C PHE A 60 -2.36 11.31 -8.83
N ASN A 61 -3.56 11.81 -9.11
CA ASN A 61 -3.92 13.22 -8.96
C ASN A 61 -4.55 13.53 -7.60
N GLY A 62 -4.77 12.52 -6.77
CA GLY A 62 -5.37 12.71 -5.45
C GLY A 62 -5.48 11.43 -4.66
N THR A 63 -5.73 11.58 -3.35
CA THR A 63 -5.90 10.48 -2.41
C THR A 63 -7.03 9.56 -2.82
N TYR A 64 -8.11 10.13 -3.36
CA TYR A 64 -9.26 9.37 -3.87
C TYR A 64 -8.86 8.39 -4.97
N GLU A 65 -8.00 8.79 -5.90
CA GLU A 65 -7.56 7.96 -7.02
C GLU A 65 -6.74 6.77 -6.52
N VAL A 66 -5.86 7.00 -5.54
CA VAL A 66 -5.09 5.94 -4.88
C VAL A 66 -6.00 4.96 -4.14
N CYS A 67 -6.91 5.46 -3.30
CA CYS A 67 -7.86 4.62 -2.56
C CYS A 67 -8.75 3.81 -3.50
N ARG A 68 -9.25 4.43 -4.59
CA ARG A 68 -10.04 3.74 -5.62
C ARG A 68 -9.23 2.64 -6.29
N SER A 69 -7.98 2.91 -6.66
CA SER A 69 -7.10 1.93 -7.28
C SER A 69 -6.75 0.76 -6.37
N LEU A 70 -6.64 1.00 -5.05
CA LEU A 70 -6.44 -0.05 -4.05
C LEU A 70 -7.71 -0.86 -3.77
N ALA A 71 -8.88 -0.23 -3.80
CA ALA A 71 -10.17 -0.88 -3.54
C ALA A 71 -10.75 -1.64 -4.76
N ALA A 72 -10.29 -1.34 -5.97
CA ALA A 72 -10.73 -2.00 -7.19
C ALA A 72 -10.14 -3.42 -7.38
N ARG A 73 -9.52 -4.01 -6.35
CA ARG A 73 -8.83 -5.30 -6.38
C ARG A 73 -9.25 -6.22 -5.26
#